data_AF-A0A1V2CD23-F1
#
_entry.id   AF-A0A1V2CD23-F1
#
_cell.length_a   1.000
_cell.length_b   1.000
_cell.length_c   1.000
_cell.angle_alpha   90.00
_cell.angle_beta   90.00
_cell.angle_gamma   90.00
#
_symmetry.space_group_name_H-M   'P 1'
#
loop_
_entity.id
_entity.type
_entity.pdbx_description
1 polymer ?
#
loop_
_entity_poly.entity_id
_entity_poly.type
_entity_poly.pdbx_seq_one_letter_code
_entity_poly.pdbx_strand_id
1 'polypeptide(L)'
;MPDEIAIEKLKEKYGTVLKLTSDDQLTTTYCKKPSFNTFIKYQNKYKDNPHEAILFLFKECVLDKQNYDDEFMLSAGNSIVAMVKNDSEFTIDSTPKKDEFKKSAALIRHAFQVDPYQLSIDEFYKLLEEALWLQKHNDKRLENTFMTALAQTFSN
;
A
#
# COMPACT_ATOMS: atom_id res chain seq x y z
N MET A 1 -0.80 8.18 27.64
CA MET A 1 -1.43 8.32 26.31
C MET A 1 -1.09 9.69 25.76
N PRO A 2 -0.73 9.85 24.49
CA PRO A 2 -0.49 11.17 23.91
C PRO A 2 -1.80 11.98 23.92
N ASP A 3 -1.68 13.26 24.25
CA ASP A 3 -2.80 14.23 24.24
C ASP A 3 -3.43 14.31 22.85
N GLU A 4 -4.74 14.61 22.78
CA GLU A 4 -5.49 14.74 21.51
C GLU A 4 -4.81 15.70 20.53
N ILE A 5 -4.20 16.77 21.04
CA ILE A 5 -3.42 17.76 20.29
C ILE A 5 -2.18 17.14 19.62
N ALA A 6 -1.53 16.16 20.27
CA ALA A 6 -0.38 15.47 19.71
C ALA A 6 -0.81 14.51 18.58
N ILE A 7 -1.99 13.89 18.70
CA ILE A 7 -2.55 13.01 17.67
C ILE A 7 -2.94 13.83 16.42
N GLU A 8 -3.54 15.00 16.59
CA GLU A 8 -3.88 15.90 15.48
C GLU A 8 -2.63 16.36 14.73
N LYS A 9 -1.56 16.76 15.43
CA LYS A 9 -0.26 17.10 14.79
C LYS A 9 0.37 15.94 14.02
N LEU A 10 0.20 14.71 14.50
CA LEU A 10 0.68 13.52 13.78
C LEU A 10 -0.15 13.27 12.50
N LYS A 11 -1.47 13.49 12.56
CA LYS A 11 -2.34 13.39 11.39
C LYS A 11 -2.06 14.48 10.36
N GLU A 12 -1.79 15.71 10.78
CA GLU A 12 -1.38 16.79 9.85
C GLU A 12 -0.08 16.47 9.14
N LYS A 13 0.90 15.87 9.84
CA LYS A 13 2.23 15.60 9.29
C LYS A 13 2.29 14.33 8.42
N TYR A 14 1.53 13.30 8.76
CA TYR A 14 1.62 11.98 8.12
C TYR A 14 0.33 11.54 7.43
N GLY A 15 -0.73 12.34 7.49
CA GLY A 15 -2.06 12.01 6.97
C GLY A 15 -2.76 10.98 7.86
N THR A 16 -2.90 9.76 7.37
CA THR A 16 -3.58 8.68 8.11
C THR A 16 -2.64 8.04 9.13
N VAL A 17 -3.01 8.12 10.40
CA VAL A 17 -2.29 7.50 11.52
C VAL A 17 -3.08 6.30 12.03
N LEU A 18 -2.40 5.15 12.12
CA LEU A 18 -2.90 3.91 12.68
C LEU A 18 -2.68 3.89 14.18
N LYS A 19 -3.74 3.59 14.94
CA LYS A 19 -3.61 3.27 16.36
C LYS A 19 -3.53 1.76 16.51
N LEU A 20 -2.42 1.26 17.03
CA LEU A 20 -2.22 -0.16 17.33
C LEU A 20 -2.22 -0.33 18.84
N THR A 21 -3.01 -1.27 19.32
CA THR A 21 -3.19 -1.54 20.75
C THR A 21 -2.99 -3.03 20.97
N SER A 22 -2.28 -3.39 22.03
CA SER A 22 -2.06 -4.78 22.43
C SER A 22 -3.36 -5.42 22.90
N ASP A 23 -3.42 -6.74 22.88
CA ASP A 23 -4.61 -7.51 23.28
C ASP A 23 -4.98 -7.28 24.76
N ASP A 24 -3.99 -7.04 25.61
CA ASP A 24 -4.17 -6.68 27.03
C ASP A 24 -4.56 -5.20 27.24
N GLN A 25 -4.63 -4.41 26.17
CA GLN A 25 -4.90 -2.96 26.16
C GLN A 25 -3.89 -2.10 26.95
N LEU A 26 -2.78 -2.66 27.41
CA LEU A 26 -1.78 -1.95 28.22
C LEU A 26 -0.80 -1.15 27.35
N THR A 27 -0.57 -1.60 26.12
CA THR A 27 0.39 -1.00 25.19
C THR A 27 -0.34 -0.43 23.99
N THR A 28 -0.23 0.88 23.78
CA THR A 28 -0.78 1.57 22.61
C THR A 28 0.32 2.35 21.93
N THR A 29 0.41 2.20 20.61
CA THR A 29 1.33 2.99 19.77
C THR A 29 0.60 3.55 18.55
N TYR A 30 1.24 4.53 17.93
CA TYR A 30 0.77 5.16 16.71
C TYR A 30 1.77 4.91 15.60
N CYS A 31 1.27 4.39 14.48
CA CYS A 31 2.06 4.10 13.30
C CYS A 31 1.55 4.92 12.11
N LYS A 32 2.47 5.37 11.25
CA LYS A 32 2.10 5.82 9.90
C LYS A 32 1.87 4.61 9.00
N LYS A 33 1.08 4.80 7.95
CA LYS A 33 1.01 3.82 6.87
C LYS A 33 2.40 3.65 6.23
N PRO A 34 2.84 2.41 5.93
CA PRO A 34 4.11 2.20 5.24
C PRO A 34 4.09 2.85 3.86
N SER A 35 5.23 3.45 3.49
CA SER A 35 5.44 3.91 2.12
C SER A 35 5.65 2.72 1.16
N PHE A 36 5.45 2.93 -0.14
CA PHE A 36 5.74 1.91 -1.16
C PHE A 36 7.17 1.36 -1.03
N ASN A 37 8.16 2.23 -0.84
CA ASN A 37 9.56 1.82 -0.68
C ASN A 37 9.79 0.99 0.60
N THR A 38 9.10 1.32 1.69
CA THR A 38 9.15 0.55 2.94
C THR A 38 8.56 -0.84 2.73
N PHE A 39 7.45 -0.93 1.99
CA PHE A 39 6.77 -2.19 1.71
C PHE A 39 7.59 -3.11 0.79
N ILE A 40 8.22 -2.59 -0.26
CA ILE A 40 9.12 -3.37 -1.12
C ILE A 40 10.32 -3.91 -0.32
N LYS A 41 10.91 -3.09 0.56
CA LYS A 41 11.98 -3.52 1.45
C LYS A 41 11.53 -4.62 2.41
N TYR A 42 10.32 -4.49 2.96
CA TYR A 42 9.69 -5.53 3.76
C TYR A 42 9.54 -6.84 2.97
N GLN A 43 8.97 -6.80 1.76
CA GLN A 43 8.76 -7.99 0.94
C GLN A 43 10.06 -8.70 0.59
N ASN A 44 11.12 -7.94 0.27
CA ASN A 44 12.44 -8.51 0.01
C ASN A 44 12.99 -9.20 1.26
N LYS A 45 12.92 -8.55 2.43
CA LYS A 45 13.35 -9.15 3.70
C LYS A 45 12.51 -10.36 4.11
N TYR A 46 11.22 -10.35 3.80
CA TYR A 46 10.29 -11.41 4.17
C TYR A 46 10.63 -12.74 3.47
N LYS A 47 11.19 -12.69 2.25
CA LYS A 47 11.67 -13.88 1.54
C LYS A 47 12.83 -14.57 2.25
N ASP A 48 13.67 -13.79 2.93
CA ASP A 48 14.84 -14.28 3.65
C ASP A 48 14.50 -14.68 5.08
N ASN A 49 13.83 -13.77 5.81
CA ASN A 49 13.44 -13.96 7.21
C ASN A 49 12.11 -13.23 7.50
N PRO A 50 10.98 -13.96 7.52
CA PRO A 50 9.66 -13.40 7.81
C PRO A 50 9.56 -12.65 9.13
N HIS A 51 10.20 -13.19 10.18
CA HIS A 51 10.14 -12.64 11.52
C HIS A 51 10.82 -11.27 11.58
N GLU A 52 12.06 -11.18 11.09
CA GLU A 52 12.79 -9.91 11.05
C GLU A 52 12.13 -8.90 10.11
N ALA A 53 11.50 -9.35 9.02
CA ALA A 53 10.80 -8.47 8.11
C ALA A 53 9.61 -7.76 8.79
N ILE A 54 8.81 -8.49 9.58
CA ILE A 54 7.68 -7.92 10.31
C ILE A 54 8.17 -6.91 11.36
N LEU A 55 9.23 -7.25 12.11
CA LEU A 55 9.84 -6.33 13.08
C LEU A 55 10.37 -5.06 12.40
N PHE A 56 11.03 -5.21 11.24
CA PHE A 56 11.50 -4.09 10.43
C PHE A 56 10.34 -3.20 9.99
N LEU A 57 9.25 -3.79 9.49
CA LEU A 57 8.09 -3.05 9.02
C LEU A 57 7.47 -2.22 10.15
N PHE A 58 7.30 -2.81 11.33
CA PHE A 58 6.80 -2.07 12.50
C PHE A 58 7.74 -0.91 12.87
N LYS A 59 9.06 -1.15 12.97
CA LYS A 59 10.06 -0.11 13.32
C LYS A 59 10.09 1.06 12.34
N GLU A 60 9.86 0.81 11.06
CA GLU A 60 9.79 1.87 10.05
C GLU A 60 8.49 2.68 10.10
N CYS A 61 7.43 2.09 10.66
CA CYS A 61 6.10 2.68 10.69
C CYS A 61 5.76 3.33 12.03
N VAL A 62 6.38 2.92 13.13
CA VAL A 62 6.14 3.52 14.45
C VAL A 62 6.56 4.99 14.48
N LEU A 63 5.75 5.83 15.12
CA LEU A 63 5.94 7.28 15.16
C LEU A 63 6.58 7.77 16.46
N ASP A 64 6.59 6.92 17.49
CA ASP A 64 7.33 7.14 18.72
C ASP A 64 8.68 6.40 18.68
N LYS A 65 9.52 6.68 19.69
CA LYS A 65 10.85 6.07 19.84
C LYS A 65 10.88 5.09 21.02
N GLN A 66 9.75 4.50 21.38
CA GLN A 66 9.70 3.55 22.48
C GLN A 66 10.27 2.19 22.05
N ASN A 67 10.86 1.48 23.00
CA ASN A 67 11.22 0.09 22.81
C ASN A 67 10.04 -0.77 23.23
N TYR A 68 9.54 -1.55 22.28
CA TYR A 68 8.48 -2.52 22.48
C TYR A 68 9.07 -3.91 22.57
N ASP A 69 8.37 -4.82 23.25
CA ASP A 69 8.72 -6.24 23.21
C ASP A 69 8.45 -6.83 21.81
N ASP A 70 9.18 -7.89 21.47
CA ASP A 70 9.09 -8.51 20.15
C ASP A 70 7.69 -9.05 19.86
N GLU A 71 6.96 -9.52 20.87
CA GLU A 71 5.60 -10.08 20.71
C GLU A 71 4.60 -9.01 20.23
N PHE A 72 4.61 -7.86 20.88
CA PHE A 72 3.83 -6.69 20.48
C PHE A 72 4.24 -6.19 19.10
N MET A 73 5.55 -6.09 18.83
CA MET A 73 6.05 -5.63 17.54
C MET A 73 5.61 -6.55 16.39
N LEU A 74 5.57 -7.86 16.63
CA LEU A 74 5.07 -8.84 15.66
C LEU A 74 3.57 -8.70 15.43
N SER A 75 2.77 -8.61 16.50
CA SER A 75 1.32 -8.43 16.42
C SER A 75 0.94 -7.12 15.70
N ALA A 76 1.58 -6.02 16.11
CA ALA A 76 1.40 -4.71 15.50
C ALA A 76 1.88 -4.69 14.04
N GLY A 77 3.03 -5.29 13.74
CA GLY A 77 3.54 -5.44 12.38
C GLY A 77 2.59 -6.24 11.48
N ASN A 78 2.03 -7.34 11.96
CA ASN A 78 1.04 -8.13 11.23
C ASN A 78 -0.26 -7.34 10.97
N SER A 79 -0.68 -6.50 11.91
CA SER A 79 -1.82 -5.60 11.72
C SER A 79 -1.56 -4.57 10.61
N ILE A 80 -0.34 -4.05 10.51
CA ILE A 80 0.07 -3.17 9.41
C ILE A 80 0.05 -3.93 8.08
N VAL A 81 0.52 -5.19 8.04
CA VAL A 81 0.45 -6.03 6.83
C VAL A 81 -0.99 -6.28 6.40
N ALA A 82 -1.89 -6.61 7.34
CA ALA A 82 -3.30 -6.83 7.05
C ALA A 82 -3.97 -5.56 6.50
N MET A 83 -3.66 -4.40 7.08
CA MET A 83 -4.14 -3.12 6.59
C MET A 83 -3.60 -2.80 5.18
N VAL A 84 -2.31 -3.04 4.91
CA VAL A 84 -1.76 -2.87 3.55
C VAL A 84 -2.40 -3.83 2.56
N LYS A 85 -2.70 -5.07 2.96
CA LYS A 85 -3.43 -6.02 2.11
C LYS A 85 -4.84 -5.52 1.79
N ASN A 86 -5.56 -5.03 2.79
CA ASN A 86 -6.90 -4.45 2.60
C ASN A 86 -6.86 -3.16 1.76
N ASP A 87 -5.82 -2.33 1.91
CA ASP A 87 -5.61 -1.14 1.07
C ASP A 87 -5.07 -1.47 -0.33
N SER A 88 -4.48 -2.66 -0.48
CA SER A 88 -3.99 -3.24 -1.74
C SER A 88 -5.07 -4.05 -2.47
N GLU A 89 -6.24 -4.27 -1.87
CA GLU A 89 -7.43 -4.69 -2.60
C GLU A 89 -7.82 -3.52 -3.55
N PHE A 90 -7.38 -3.39 -4.79
CA PHE A 90 -7.48 -4.31 -5.92
C PHE A 90 -7.83 -5.74 -5.52
N THR A 91 -9.09 -5.95 -5.14
CA THR A 91 -9.73 -7.26 -5.13
C THR A 91 -9.68 -7.81 -6.56
N ILE A 92 -8.56 -8.42 -6.94
CA ILE A 92 -8.58 -9.41 -7.99
C ILE A 92 -9.18 -10.63 -7.32
N ASP A 93 -10.51 -10.76 -7.45
CA ASP A 93 -11.23 -11.96 -7.10
C ASP A 93 -10.50 -13.15 -7.76
N SER A 94 -10.03 -14.10 -6.93
CA SER A 94 -9.38 -15.33 -7.41
C SER A 94 -10.32 -16.20 -8.26
N THR A 95 -11.62 -15.88 -8.26
CA THR A 95 -12.62 -16.36 -9.19
C THR A 95 -13.12 -15.21 -10.06
N PRO A 96 -12.33 -14.74 -11.03
CA PRO A 96 -12.75 -13.62 -11.87
C PRO A 96 -14.04 -14.04 -12.58
N LYS A 97 -15.12 -13.30 -12.37
CA LYS A 97 -16.30 -13.43 -13.22
C LYS A 97 -15.82 -13.26 -14.67
N LYS A 98 -16.41 -13.98 -15.62
CA LYS A 98 -15.95 -14.06 -17.02
C LYS A 98 -15.69 -12.68 -17.66
N ASP A 99 -16.32 -11.62 -17.15
CA ASP A 99 -16.14 -10.25 -17.62
C ASP A 99 -14.98 -9.48 -16.95
N GLU A 100 -14.59 -9.82 -15.72
CA GLU A 100 -13.42 -9.23 -15.06
C GLU A 100 -12.12 -9.73 -15.69
N PHE A 101 -12.06 -11.03 -16.01
CA PHE A 101 -10.93 -11.58 -16.76
C PHE A 101 -10.78 -10.91 -18.13
N LYS A 102 -11.89 -10.67 -18.85
CA LYS A 102 -11.86 -9.96 -20.14
C LYS A 102 -11.39 -8.51 -20.00
N LYS A 103 -11.78 -7.81 -18.92
CA LYS A 103 -11.32 -6.43 -18.66
C LYS A 103 -9.82 -6.40 -18.38
N SER A 104 -9.34 -7.29 -17.53
CA SER A 104 -7.91 -7.45 -17.22
C SER A 104 -7.11 -7.81 -18.47
N ALA A 105 -7.61 -8.75 -19.28
CA ALA A 105 -7.01 -9.11 -20.55
C ALA A 105 -6.99 -7.92 -21.52
N ALA A 106 -8.09 -7.17 -21.66
CA ALA A 106 -8.12 -5.99 -22.52
C ALA A 106 -7.11 -4.92 -22.07
N LEU A 107 -6.94 -4.72 -20.77
CA LEU A 107 -5.97 -3.78 -20.22
C LEU A 107 -4.52 -4.21 -20.52
N ILE A 108 -4.19 -5.48 -20.30
CA ILE A 108 -2.87 -6.05 -20.65
C ILE A 108 -2.60 -5.89 -22.14
N ARG A 109 -3.58 -6.25 -22.99
CA ARG A 109 -3.45 -6.14 -24.45
C ARG A 109 -3.24 -4.70 -24.89
N HIS A 110 -3.95 -3.76 -24.28
CA HIS A 110 -3.80 -2.33 -24.57
C HIS A 110 -2.42 -1.81 -24.14
N ALA A 111 -1.94 -2.19 -22.96
CA ALA A 111 -0.67 -1.70 -22.41
C ALA A 111 0.57 -2.31 -23.08
N PHE A 112 0.53 -3.61 -23.40
CA PHE A 112 1.71 -4.37 -23.81
C PHE A 112 1.62 -4.97 -25.22
N GLN A 113 0.48 -4.88 -25.90
CA GLN A 113 0.25 -5.46 -27.23
C GLN A 113 0.45 -6.99 -27.30
N VAL A 114 0.30 -7.68 -26.17
CA VAL A 114 0.41 -9.14 -26.05
C VAL A 114 -0.98 -9.76 -25.93
N ASP A 115 -1.14 -11.01 -26.43
CA ASP A 115 -2.38 -11.76 -26.24
C ASP A 115 -2.47 -12.41 -24.85
N PRO A 116 -3.34 -11.95 -23.94
CA PRO A 116 -3.34 -12.37 -22.54
C PRO A 116 -3.85 -13.80 -22.33
N TYR A 117 -4.56 -14.36 -23.31
CA TYR A 117 -5.10 -15.73 -23.25
C TYR A 117 -4.06 -16.81 -23.50
N GLN A 118 -2.88 -16.43 -24.02
CA GLN A 118 -1.77 -17.33 -24.28
C GLN A 118 -0.72 -17.32 -23.15
N LEU A 119 -0.91 -16.45 -22.15
CA LEU A 119 0.00 -16.31 -21.02
C LEU A 119 -0.26 -17.38 -19.97
N SER A 120 0.80 -17.75 -19.25
CA SER A 120 0.63 -18.47 -17.98
C SER A 120 -0.08 -17.57 -16.95
N ILE A 121 -0.73 -18.19 -15.97
CA ILE A 121 -1.48 -17.46 -14.93
C ILE A 121 -0.56 -16.48 -14.17
N ASP A 122 0.66 -16.89 -13.87
CA ASP A 122 1.64 -16.06 -13.16
C ASP A 122 2.07 -14.84 -14.01
N GLU A 123 2.32 -15.04 -15.31
CA GLU A 123 2.66 -13.94 -16.22
C GLU A 123 1.48 -13.00 -16.46
N PHE A 124 0.25 -13.55 -16.53
CA PHE A 124 -0.97 -12.76 -16.66
C PHE A 124 -1.12 -11.80 -15.48
N TYR A 125 -0.99 -12.27 -14.24
CA TYR A 125 -1.13 -11.42 -13.07
C TYR A 125 0.00 -10.41 -12.93
N LYS A 126 1.23 -10.78 -13.29
CA LYS A 126 2.36 -9.85 -13.33
C LYS A 126 2.12 -8.71 -14.32
N LEU A 127 1.72 -9.03 -15.54
CA LEU A 127 1.40 -8.00 -16.54
C LEU A 127 0.17 -7.19 -16.16
N LEU A 128 -0.81 -7.78 -15.48
CA LEU A 128 -1.96 -7.04 -14.98
C LEU A 128 -1.54 -5.96 -13.97
N GLU A 129 -0.68 -6.32 -13.02
CA GLU A 129 -0.15 -5.38 -12.03
C GLU A 129 0.62 -4.23 -12.69
N GLU A 130 1.48 -4.55 -13.66
CA GLU A 130 2.23 -3.54 -14.43
C GLU A 130 1.30 -2.65 -15.26
N ALA A 131 0.25 -3.21 -15.88
CA ALA A 131 -0.72 -2.44 -16.66
C ALA A 131 -1.53 -1.46 -15.78
N LEU A 132 -1.96 -1.92 -14.60
CA LEU A 132 -2.69 -1.10 -13.63
C LEU A 132 -1.81 0.04 -13.11
N TRP A 133 -0.53 -0.25 -12.86
CA TRP A 133 0.44 0.77 -12.45
C TRP A 133 0.63 1.84 -13.54
N LEU A 134 0.78 1.44 -14.81
CA LEU A 134 0.91 2.35 -15.95
C LEU A 134 -0.33 3.23 -16.13
N GLN A 135 -1.52 2.66 -15.97
CA GLN A 135 -2.78 3.39 -16.06
C GLN A 135 -2.84 4.49 -15.00
N LYS A 136 -2.58 4.14 -13.72
CA LYS A 136 -2.57 5.10 -12.61
C LYS A 136 -1.54 6.21 -12.80
N HIS A 137 -0.36 5.88 -13.33
CA HIS A 137 0.67 6.88 -13.61
C HIS A 137 0.24 7.85 -14.72
N ASN A 138 -0.38 7.33 -15.78
CA ASN A 138 -0.93 8.15 -16.85
C ASN A 138 -2.04 9.08 -16.37
N ASP A 139 -2.96 8.57 -15.56
CA ASP A 139 -4.07 9.35 -14.99
C ASP A 139 -3.53 10.50 -14.13
N LYS A 140 -2.54 10.23 -13.28
CA LYS A 140 -1.90 11.26 -12.45
C LYS A 140 -1.16 12.31 -13.28
N ARG A 141 -0.51 11.91 -14.39
CA ARG A 141 0.11 12.86 -15.32
C ARG A 141 -0.93 13.74 -16.00
N LEU A 142 -2.05 13.15 -16.39
CA LEU A 142 -3.17 13.84 -17.01
C LEU A 142 -3.79 14.85 -16.05
N GLU A 143 -4.04 14.44 -14.81
CA GLU A 143 -4.53 15.30 -13.71
C GLU A 143 -3.60 16.49 -13.46
N ASN A 144 -2.29 16.24 -13.34
CA ASN A 144 -1.30 17.32 -13.18
C ASN A 144 -1.27 18.29 -14.36
N THR A 145 -1.47 17.77 -15.58
CA THR A 145 -1.52 18.60 -16.80
C THR A 145 -2.78 19.47 -16.78
N PHE A 146 -3.93 18.91 -16.40
CA PHE A 146 -5.18 19.67 -16.22
C PHE A 146 -5.05 20.72 -15.13
N MET A 147 -4.48 20.40 -13.97
CA MET A 147 -4.26 21.35 -12.89
C MET A 147 -3.33 22.50 -13.32
N THR A 148 -2.28 22.19 -14.08
CA THR A 148 -1.36 23.21 -14.61
C THR A 148 -2.06 24.10 -15.63
N ALA A 149 -2.82 23.51 -16.56
CA ALA A 149 -3.58 24.26 -17.57
C ALA A 149 -4.64 25.16 -16.91
N LEU A 150 -5.40 24.65 -15.93
CA LEU A 150 -6.38 25.41 -15.18
C LEU A 150 -5.74 26.56 -14.38
N ALA A 151 -4.62 26.29 -13.71
CA ALA A 151 -3.86 27.34 -13.02
C ALA A 151 -3.43 28.45 -13.99
N GLN A 152 -2.97 28.10 -15.20
CA GLN A 152 -2.61 29.08 -16.23
C GLN A 152 -3.81 29.87 -16.77
N THR A 153 -4.98 29.24 -16.93
CA THR A 153 -6.18 29.92 -17.47
C THR A 153 -6.86 30.86 -16.47
N PHE A 154 -6.76 30.58 -15.16
CA PHE A 154 -7.44 31.35 -14.10
C PHE A 154 -6.49 32.26 -13.30
N SER A 155 -5.20 32.31 -13.63
CA SER A 155 -4.23 33.26 -13.06
C SER A 155 -4.06 34.55 -13.90
N ASN A 156 -4.90 34.74 -14.91
CA ASN A 156 -5.10 36.00 -15.66
C ASN A 156 -6.44 36.63 -15.28
#